data_AF-A0A7T8KFG0-F1
#
_entry.id   AF-A0A7T8KFG0-F1
#
_cell.length_a   1.000
_cell.length_b   1.000
_cell.length_c   1.000
_cell.angle_alpha   90.00
_cell.angle_beta   90.00
_cell.angle_gamma   90.00
#
_symmetry.space_group_name_H-M   'P 1'
#
loop_
_entity.id
_entity.type
_entity.pdbx_description
1 polymer ?
#
loop_
_entity_poly.entity_id
_entity_poly.type
_entity_poly.pdbx_seq_one_letter_code
_entity_poly.pdbx_strand_id
1 'polypeptide(L)'
;KAPQCSAWPGIMNSIFDGIQRPLKDINEMTQSIYIPKGINTNALSVVNEWEFQPSNVKVGSHITGGDVYGLVQENTLIKHKVLLPPKARGTVTYIAPPGNYTIKDKILETEFDGQKSEYTLMQVWPVRQPRPVTEKIAC
;
A
#
# COMPACT_ATOMS: atom_id res chain seq x y z
N LYS A 1 8.36 19.27 -0.38
CA LYS A 1 8.09 17.88 0.06
C LYS A 1 8.53 16.94 -1.05
N ALA A 2 9.30 15.89 -0.75
CA ALA A 2 9.74 14.93 -1.76
C ALA A 2 8.53 14.24 -2.42
N PRO A 3 8.59 13.89 -3.72
CA PRO A 3 7.55 13.10 -4.35
C PRO A 3 7.49 11.73 -3.68
N GLN A 4 6.37 11.48 -3.01
CA GLN A 4 6.07 10.26 -2.29
C GLN A 4 5.05 9.49 -3.11
N CYS A 5 5.42 8.31 -3.59
CA CYS A 5 4.53 7.41 -4.30
C CYS A 5 3.98 6.38 -3.32
N SER A 6 2.67 6.27 -3.30
CA SER A 6 1.95 5.29 -2.51
C SER A 6 1.78 4.02 -3.37
N ALA A 7 2.19 2.85 -2.86
CA ALA A 7 2.15 1.59 -3.59
C ALA A 7 1.06 0.62 -3.09
N TRP A 8 -0.16 0.71 -3.64
CA TRP A 8 -1.39 0.16 -3.04
C TRP A 8 -2.31 -0.61 -3.97
N PRO A 9 -3.19 -1.47 -3.42
CA PRO A 9 -4.39 -1.89 -4.12
C PRO A 9 -5.31 -0.69 -4.36
N GLY A 10 -5.87 -0.59 -5.57
CA GLY A 10 -6.71 0.51 -6.04
C GLY A 10 -6.04 1.40 -7.10
N ILE A 11 -4.77 1.16 -7.42
CA ILE A 11 -4.05 1.91 -8.47
C ILE A 11 -4.40 1.41 -9.85
N MET A 12 -4.65 0.11 -10.04
CA MET A 12 -4.76 -0.49 -11.38
C MET A 12 -5.97 0.00 -12.19
N ASN A 13 -7.03 0.44 -11.54
CA ASN A 13 -8.24 0.95 -12.20
C ASN A 13 -8.30 2.49 -12.28
N SER A 14 -7.25 3.20 -11.84
CA SER A 14 -7.27 4.66 -11.67
C SER A 14 -6.32 5.36 -12.65
N ILE A 15 -6.77 6.49 -13.21
CA ILE A 15 -5.95 7.33 -14.10
C ILE A 15 -5.37 8.49 -13.30
N PHE A 16 -4.05 8.65 -13.37
CA PHE A 16 -3.29 9.63 -12.61
C PHE A 16 -2.64 10.69 -13.49
N ASP A 17 -2.56 11.92 -12.97
CA ASP A 17 -1.72 13.01 -13.49
C ASP A 17 -0.22 12.77 -13.18
N GLY A 18 0.69 13.58 -13.74
CA GLY A 18 2.15 13.48 -13.56
C GLY A 18 2.66 13.66 -12.12
N ILE A 19 1.79 14.10 -11.20
CA ILE A 19 2.06 14.17 -9.76
C ILE A 19 1.23 13.19 -8.92
N GLN A 20 0.64 12.16 -9.56
CA GLN A 20 -0.15 11.09 -8.94
C GLN A 20 -1.48 11.54 -8.30
N ARG A 21 -2.21 12.47 -8.94
CA ARG A 21 -3.57 12.83 -8.55
C ARG A 21 -4.61 12.12 -9.44
N PRO A 22 -5.67 11.51 -8.88
CA PRO A 22 -6.71 10.87 -9.66
C PRO A 22 -7.52 11.90 -10.45
N LEU A 23 -7.50 11.80 -11.79
CA LEU A 23 -8.21 12.74 -12.67
C LEU A 23 -9.73 12.63 -12.55
N LYS A 24 -10.22 11.41 -12.30
CA LYS A 24 -11.65 11.14 -12.10
C LYS A 24 -12.20 11.89 -10.89
N ASP A 25 -11.54 11.76 -9.75
CA ASP A 25 -11.95 12.43 -8.51
C ASP A 25 -11.87 13.96 -8.63
N ILE A 26 -10.86 14.48 -9.34
CA ILE A 26 -10.76 15.92 -9.61
C ILE A 26 -11.95 16.41 -10.43
N ASN A 27 -12.32 15.67 -11.48
CA ASN A 27 -13.47 16.02 -12.32
C ASN A 27 -14.78 15.95 -11.51
N GLU A 28 -14.96 14.90 -10.71
CA GLU A 28 -16.14 14.74 -9.85
C GLU A 28 -16.26 15.85 -8.79
N MET A 29 -15.14 16.30 -8.20
CA MET A 29 -15.14 17.38 -7.21
C MET A 29 -15.37 18.76 -7.83
N THR A 30 -14.79 19.01 -9.01
CA THR A 30 -14.81 20.35 -9.63
C THR A 30 -15.96 20.54 -10.61
N GLN A 31 -16.59 19.45 -11.06
CA GLN A 31 -17.64 19.42 -12.10
C GLN A 31 -17.25 20.25 -13.32
N SER A 32 -15.96 20.23 -13.67
CA SER A 32 -15.38 21.07 -14.71
C SER A 32 -14.33 20.30 -15.50
N ILE A 33 -14.19 20.66 -16.78
CA ILE A 33 -13.18 20.10 -17.68
C ILE A 33 -11.76 20.63 -17.39
N TYR A 34 -11.63 21.69 -16.58
CA TYR A 34 -10.35 22.33 -16.27
C TYR A 34 -9.83 21.95 -14.89
N ILE A 35 -8.51 21.73 -14.78
CA ILE A 35 -7.86 21.44 -13.50
C ILE A 35 -7.55 22.76 -12.76
N PRO A 36 -8.20 23.04 -11.61
CA PRO A 36 -7.91 24.25 -10.85
C PRO A 36 -6.52 24.17 -10.20
N LYS A 37 -5.85 25.33 -10.12
CA LYS A 37 -4.55 25.46 -9.47
C LYS A 37 -4.69 25.27 -7.96
N GLY A 38 -3.81 24.48 -7.36
CA GLY A 38 -3.78 24.26 -5.90
C GLY A 38 -4.72 23.17 -5.38
N ILE A 39 -5.40 22.42 -6.24
CA ILE A 39 -6.23 21.30 -5.79
C ILE A 39 -5.38 20.19 -5.17
N ASN A 40 -5.75 19.82 -3.94
CA ASN A 40 -5.13 18.75 -3.18
C ASN A 40 -6.15 17.63 -3.00
N THR A 41 -6.02 16.58 -3.81
CA THR A 41 -6.81 15.35 -3.70
C THR A 41 -5.92 14.25 -3.17
N ASN A 42 -6.49 13.33 -2.38
CA ASN A 42 -5.78 12.13 -2.01
C ASN A 42 -5.50 11.31 -3.28
N ALA A 43 -4.33 10.66 -3.33
CA ALA A 43 -3.99 9.78 -4.45
C ALA A 43 -4.89 8.54 -4.50
N LEU A 44 -5.54 8.18 -3.39
CA LEU A 44 -6.36 6.98 -3.26
C LEU A 44 -7.64 7.30 -2.51
N SER A 45 -8.72 6.63 -2.90
CA SER A 45 -9.96 6.60 -2.15
C SER A 45 -9.70 5.95 -0.79
N VAL A 46 -9.96 6.70 0.29
CA VAL A 46 -9.93 6.19 1.67
C VAL A 46 -11.22 5.45 2.01
N VAL A 47 -12.24 5.58 1.17
CA VAL A 47 -13.59 5.02 1.39
C VAL A 47 -13.70 3.59 0.89
N ASN A 48 -12.87 3.21 -0.09
CA ASN A 48 -12.94 1.87 -0.65
C ASN A 48 -12.46 0.84 0.38
N GLU A 49 -13.16 -0.27 0.43
CA GLU A 49 -12.79 -1.43 1.22
C GLU A 49 -12.26 -2.52 0.30
N TRP A 50 -11.26 -3.24 0.77
CA TRP A 50 -10.64 -4.34 0.05
C TRP A 50 -10.68 -5.61 0.87
N GLU A 51 -10.98 -6.72 0.21
CA GLU A 51 -10.91 -8.04 0.82
C GLU A 51 -9.44 -8.43 1.04
N PHE A 52 -9.02 -8.43 2.29
CA PHE A 52 -7.72 -8.87 2.74
C PHE A 52 -7.76 -10.34 3.14
N GLN A 53 -6.81 -11.11 2.62
CA GLN A 53 -6.58 -12.51 2.96
C GLN A 53 -5.17 -12.64 3.52
N PRO A 54 -5.00 -12.93 4.82
CA PRO A 54 -3.67 -13.13 5.40
C PRO A 54 -3.00 -14.34 4.75
N SER A 55 -1.70 -14.22 4.49
CA SER A 55 -0.89 -15.31 3.97
C SER A 55 -0.48 -16.27 5.10
N ASN A 56 0.49 -17.16 4.86
CA ASN A 56 0.91 -18.18 5.82
C ASN A 56 1.71 -17.64 7.04
N VAL A 57 1.52 -16.37 7.39
CA VAL A 57 2.19 -15.66 8.50
C VAL A 57 1.34 -15.80 9.77
N LYS A 58 1.98 -16.21 10.86
CA LYS A 58 1.34 -16.37 12.18
C LYS A 58 1.96 -15.42 13.21
N VAL A 59 1.21 -15.11 14.27
CA VAL A 59 1.74 -14.40 15.44
C VAL A 59 2.95 -15.18 16.01
N GLY A 60 4.05 -14.49 16.26
CA GLY A 60 5.34 -15.05 16.66
C GLY A 60 6.29 -15.42 15.50
N SER A 61 5.80 -15.39 14.25
CA SER A 61 6.66 -15.64 13.09
C SER A 61 7.64 -14.47 12.88
N HIS A 62 8.83 -14.79 12.41
CA HIS A 62 9.84 -13.79 12.06
C HIS A 62 9.62 -13.38 10.61
N ILE A 63 9.58 -12.08 10.36
CA ILE A 63 9.32 -11.52 9.03
C ILE A 63 10.34 -10.42 8.72
N THR A 64 10.70 -10.33 7.45
CA THR A 64 11.66 -9.37 6.91
C THR A 64 11.08 -8.58 5.76
N GLY A 65 11.72 -7.44 5.46
CA GLY A 65 11.30 -6.57 4.38
C GLY A 65 11.27 -7.29 3.03
N GLY A 66 10.15 -7.18 2.31
CA GLY A 66 9.91 -7.90 1.06
C GLY A 66 9.14 -9.21 1.23
N ASP A 67 8.90 -9.68 2.47
CA ASP A 67 8.03 -10.83 2.70
C ASP A 67 6.56 -10.46 2.47
N VAL A 68 5.81 -11.42 1.90
CA VAL A 68 4.37 -11.29 1.68
C VAL A 68 3.67 -11.69 2.97
N TYR A 69 2.89 -10.77 3.56
CA TYR A 69 2.08 -11.09 4.74
C TYR A 69 0.59 -11.22 4.42
N GLY A 70 0.13 -10.76 3.26
CA GLY A 70 -1.23 -11.00 2.80
C GLY A 70 -1.45 -10.72 1.33
N LEU A 71 -2.67 -11.04 0.89
CA LEU A 71 -3.16 -10.85 -0.45
C LEU A 71 -4.40 -9.97 -0.40
N VAL A 72 -4.50 -9.03 -1.34
CA VAL A 72 -5.69 -8.21 -1.53
C VAL A 72 -6.22 -8.46 -2.92
N GLN A 73 -7.52 -8.73 -3.04
CA GLN A 73 -8.15 -8.89 -4.34
C GLN A 73 -8.49 -7.52 -4.92
N GLU A 74 -7.72 -7.09 -5.93
CA GLU A 74 -7.91 -5.76 -6.53
C GLU A 74 -8.89 -5.79 -7.71
N ASN A 75 -8.82 -6.86 -8.52
CA ASN A 75 -9.76 -7.14 -9.61
C ASN A 75 -10.07 -8.64 -9.63
N THR A 76 -11.05 -9.05 -10.43
CA THR A 76 -11.43 -10.47 -10.60
C THR A 76 -10.27 -11.36 -11.07
N LEU A 77 -9.27 -10.78 -11.75
CA LEU A 77 -8.14 -11.51 -12.32
C LEU A 77 -6.85 -11.42 -11.48
N ILE A 78 -6.60 -10.29 -10.83
CA ILE A 78 -5.31 -9.98 -10.23
C ILE A 78 -5.41 -9.92 -8.72
N LYS A 79 -4.59 -10.75 -8.06
CA LYS A 79 -4.35 -10.70 -6.62
C LYS A 79 -3.12 -9.83 -6.33
N HIS A 80 -3.33 -8.75 -5.59
CA HIS A 80 -2.28 -7.85 -5.15
C HIS A 80 -1.58 -8.45 -3.94
N LYS A 81 -0.25 -8.63 -4.01
CA LYS A 81 0.55 -9.12 -2.89
C LYS A 81 0.93 -7.96 -1.98
N VAL A 82 0.55 -8.03 -0.72
CA VAL A 82 0.91 -7.03 0.29
C VAL A 82 2.23 -7.43 0.92
N LEU A 83 3.24 -6.58 0.71
CA LEU A 83 4.62 -6.81 1.08
C LEU A 83 4.99 -5.98 2.31
N LEU A 84 5.85 -6.51 3.18
CA LEU A 84 6.42 -5.74 4.26
C LEU A 84 7.42 -4.71 3.71
N PRO A 85 7.44 -3.46 4.20
CA PRO A 85 8.41 -2.46 3.77
C PRO A 85 9.86 -2.97 3.93
N PRO A 86 10.76 -2.66 2.98
CA PRO A 86 12.09 -3.30 2.94
C PRO A 86 13.00 -2.99 4.13
N LYS A 87 12.73 -1.90 4.87
CA LYS A 87 13.49 -1.53 6.08
C LYS A 87 12.90 -2.12 7.36
N ALA A 88 11.71 -2.71 7.27
CA ALA A 88 11.04 -3.33 8.40
C ALA A 88 11.55 -4.76 8.58
N ARG A 89 11.71 -5.15 9.85
CA ARG A 89 12.04 -6.50 10.29
C ARG A 89 11.50 -6.66 11.69
N GLY A 90 11.10 -7.87 12.06
CA GLY A 90 10.61 -8.10 13.42
C GLY A 90 9.85 -9.40 13.56
N THR A 91 9.34 -9.59 14.77
CA THR A 91 8.41 -10.68 15.09
C THR A 91 6.98 -10.15 14.99
N VAL A 92 6.09 -10.93 14.40
CA VAL A 92 4.68 -10.53 14.26
C VAL A 92 3.99 -10.62 15.62
N THR A 93 3.49 -9.49 16.12
CA THR A 93 2.71 -9.44 17.38
C THR A 93 1.21 -9.52 17.10
N TYR A 94 0.77 -8.98 15.97
CA TYR A 94 -0.63 -9.00 15.56
C TYR A 94 -0.75 -9.08 14.04
N ILE A 95 -1.72 -9.86 13.58
CA ILE A 95 -2.15 -9.91 12.18
C ILE A 95 -3.68 -9.85 12.13
N ALA A 96 -4.22 -9.03 11.24
CA ALA A 96 -5.65 -8.91 11.06
C ALA A 96 -6.23 -10.20 10.45
N PRO A 97 -7.43 -10.64 10.89
CA PRO A 97 -8.14 -11.76 10.28
C PRO A 97 -8.54 -11.45 8.83
N PRO A 98 -8.94 -12.46 8.04
CA PRO A 98 -9.51 -12.21 6.72
C PRO A 98 -10.78 -11.35 6.82
N GLY A 99 -10.90 -10.34 5.98
CA GLY A 99 -12.02 -9.41 6.03
C GLY A 99 -11.86 -8.22 5.09
N ASN A 100 -12.84 -7.32 5.13
CA ASN A 100 -12.82 -6.07 4.37
C ASN A 100 -12.14 -4.98 5.20
N TYR A 101 -11.11 -4.36 4.64
CA TYR A 101 -10.36 -3.30 5.28
C TYR A 101 -10.11 -2.14 4.34
N THR A 102 -9.98 -0.94 4.89
CA THR A 102 -9.54 0.25 4.18
C THR A 102 -8.01 0.34 4.17
N ILE A 103 -7.48 1.24 3.34
CA ILE A 103 -6.03 1.52 3.22
C ILE A 103 -5.39 2.04 4.51
N LYS A 104 -6.18 2.59 5.44
CA LYS A 104 -5.69 3.15 6.71
C LYS A 104 -5.78 2.17 7.87
N ASP A 105 -6.47 1.05 7.68
CA ASP A 105 -6.64 0.10 8.77
C ASP A 105 -5.35 -0.65 9.05
N LYS A 106 -5.12 -0.90 10.33
CA LYS A 106 -3.94 -1.61 10.83
C LYS A 106 -4.09 -3.10 10.55
N ILE A 107 -3.24 -3.63 9.67
CA ILE A 107 -3.26 -5.03 9.26
C ILE A 107 -2.21 -5.86 9.98
N LEU A 108 -1.03 -5.27 10.23
CA LEU A 108 0.10 -5.98 10.82
C LEU A 108 0.75 -5.12 11.90
N GLU A 109 1.10 -5.74 13.01
CA GLU A 109 2.01 -5.16 14.00
C GLU A 109 3.22 -6.07 14.11
N THR A 110 4.42 -5.46 14.09
CA THR A 110 5.66 -6.17 14.34
C THR A 110 6.41 -5.52 15.48
N GLU A 111 7.09 -6.34 16.27
CA GLU A 111 7.99 -5.88 17.32
C GLU A 111 9.43 -6.23 16.96
N PHE A 112 10.30 -5.22 17.09
CA PHE A 112 11.74 -5.36 16.94
C PHE A 112 12.44 -4.49 17.98
N ASP A 113 13.32 -5.10 18.77
CA ASP A 113 14.13 -4.40 19.79
C ASP A 113 13.29 -3.57 20.78
N GLY A 114 12.12 -4.10 21.16
CA GLY A 114 11.16 -3.44 22.06
C GLY A 114 10.34 -2.31 21.41
N GLN A 115 10.57 -2.00 20.13
CA GLN A 115 9.77 -1.03 19.37
C GLN A 115 8.70 -1.73 18.55
N LYS A 116 7.45 -1.35 18.77
CA LYS A 116 6.29 -1.80 17.99
C LYS A 116 6.08 -0.89 16.79
N SER A 117 5.99 -1.50 15.62
CA SER A 117 5.71 -0.83 14.34
C SER A 117 4.41 -1.34 13.76
N GLU A 118 3.56 -0.42 13.33
CA GLU A 118 2.27 -0.73 12.72
C GLU A 118 2.36 -0.57 11.20
N TYR A 119 1.75 -1.51 10.48
CA TYR A 119 1.65 -1.49 9.04
C TYR A 119 0.20 -1.60 8.62
N THR A 120 -0.18 -0.75 7.69
CA THR A 120 -1.48 -0.77 7.06
C THR A 120 -1.38 -1.43 5.69
N LEU A 121 -2.51 -1.57 5.01
CA LEU A 121 -2.52 -1.61 3.55
C LEU A 121 -2.11 -0.24 2.99
N MET A 122 -1.12 0.46 3.57
CA MET A 122 -0.47 1.65 3.02
C MET A 122 1.02 1.74 3.40
N GLN A 123 1.87 2.23 2.51
CA GLN A 123 3.34 2.21 2.45
C GLN A 123 3.74 3.39 1.58
N VAL A 124 4.53 4.19 2.26
CA VAL A 124 5.30 5.33 1.82
C VAL A 124 6.48 4.98 0.90
N TRP A 125 6.52 5.20 -0.42
CA TRP A 125 7.79 5.00 -1.16
C TRP A 125 8.32 6.27 -1.84
N PRO A 126 9.58 6.68 -1.61
CA PRO A 126 10.16 7.81 -2.31
C PRO A 126 10.38 7.52 -3.79
N VAL A 127 9.87 8.38 -4.69
CA VAL A 127 9.91 8.15 -6.15
C VAL A 127 11.32 8.06 -6.71
N ARG A 128 12.26 8.81 -6.12
CA ARG A 128 13.66 8.87 -6.59
C ARG A 128 14.54 7.74 -6.08
N GLN A 129 14.02 6.83 -5.26
CA GLN A 129 14.76 5.66 -4.81
C GLN A 129 14.14 4.42 -5.46
N PRO A 130 14.89 3.66 -6.26
CA PRO A 130 14.38 2.40 -6.79
C PRO A 130 14.06 1.44 -5.64
N ARG A 131 13.06 0.59 -5.82
CA ARG A 131 12.77 -0.45 -4.83
C ARG A 131 13.93 -1.46 -4.80
N PRO A 132 14.32 -1.94 -3.61
CA PRO A 132 15.35 -2.96 -3.49
C PRO A 132 14.86 -4.28 -4.10
N VAL A 133 15.80 -5.03 -4.67
CA VAL A 133 15.59 -6.37 -5.23
C VAL A 133 16.66 -7.30 -4.68
N THR A 134 16.34 -8.57 -4.50
CA THR A 134 17.26 -9.58 -3.94
C THR A 134 18.49 -9.77 -4.81
N GLU A 135 18.27 -9.96 -6.11
CA GLU A 135 19.34 -10.17 -7.08
C GLU A 135 18.92 -9.61 -8.44
N LYS A 136 19.89 -9.12 -9.20
CA LYS A 136 19.70 -8.77 -10.61
C LYS A 136 20.08 -9.97 -11.47
N ILE A 137 19.09 -10.61 -12.06
CA ILE A 137 19.31 -11.75 -12.96
C ILE A 137 19.81 -11.20 -14.30
N ALA A 138 20.96 -11.69 -14.77
CA ALA A 138 21.45 -11.41 -16.12
C ALA A 138 20.62 -12.21 -17.15
N CYS A 139 20.31 -11.58 -18.28
CA CYS A 139 19.63 -12.23 -19.41
C CYS A 139 20.57 -13.22 -20.12
#